data_AF-A0A183HJT4-F1
#
_entry.id   AF-A0A183HJT4-F1
#
_cell.length_a   1.000
_cell.length_b   1.000
_cell.length_c   1.000
_cell.angle_alpha   90.00
_cell.angle_beta   90.00
_cell.angle_gamma   90.00
#
_symmetry.space_group_name_H-M   'P 1'
#
loop_
_entity.id
_entity.type
_entity.pdbx_description
1 polymer ?
#
loop_
_entity_poly.entity_id
_entity_poly.type
_entity_poly.pdbx_seq_one_letter_code
_entity_poly.pdbx_strand_id
1 'polypeptide(L)'
;MKESLVFFIGINQRCTDRYLNSILYANRAAAQKHIGNIGSAFRDCFFARKFDPENMKAIIRGAECLVELGRGRQCMDWLKINYKSDSDYLNELYAKAQQLAIIEERDERKKRREAEKDLFAKQRLLSAFKKRNINFQPAISFDNPELFEWSQIEVQLSSLKEVIRFNHNLKL
;
A
#
# COMPACT_ATOMS: atom_id res chain seq x y z
N MET A 1 32.46 2.98 -1.27
CA MET A 1 31.86 4.34 -1.21
C MET A 1 32.08 5.21 -2.45
N LYS A 2 32.97 4.88 -3.40
CA LYS A 2 33.21 5.70 -4.60
C LYS A 2 32.30 5.38 -5.80
N GLU A 3 31.66 4.21 -5.84
CA GLU A 3 30.83 3.80 -6.99
C GLU A 3 29.44 4.47 -7.01
N SER A 4 28.89 4.78 -5.83
CA SER A 4 27.54 5.35 -5.68
C SER A 4 27.39 6.74 -6.30
N LEU A 5 28.46 7.53 -6.35
CA LEU A 5 28.45 8.91 -6.87
C LEU A 5 28.48 8.98 -8.41
N VAL A 6 29.11 8.01 -9.07
CA VAL A 6 29.23 8.01 -10.54
C VAL A 6 27.85 7.80 -11.19
N PHE A 7 26.98 6.99 -10.57
CA PHE A 7 25.64 6.71 -11.08
C PHE A 7 24.64 7.87 -10.94
N PHE A 8 24.76 8.69 -9.89
CA PHE A 8 23.87 9.84 -9.71
C PHE A 8 24.12 10.92 -10.77
N ILE A 9 25.38 11.10 -11.19
CA ILE A 9 25.78 12.08 -12.21
C ILE A 9 25.28 11.64 -13.60
N GLY A 10 25.33 10.34 -13.90
CA GLY A 10 24.95 9.81 -15.22
C GLY A 10 23.48 9.99 -15.60
N ILE A 11 22.54 10.03 -14.65
CA ILE A 11 21.09 10.15 -14.96
C ILE A 11 20.68 11.61 -15.20
N ASN A 12 21.46 12.58 -14.70
CA ASN A 12 21.26 13.99 -15.00
C ASN A 12 21.87 14.41 -16.35
N GLN A 13 22.76 13.59 -16.92
CA GLN A 13 23.06 13.64 -18.34
C GLN A 13 21.93 12.92 -19.06
N ARG A 14 21.07 13.67 -19.77
CA ARG A 14 20.02 13.13 -20.64
C ARG A 14 20.66 12.39 -21.82
N CYS A 15 21.27 11.24 -21.56
CA CYS A 15 21.90 10.41 -22.58
C CYS A 15 20.83 10.00 -23.60
N THR A 16 21.11 10.22 -24.88
CA THR A 16 20.24 9.81 -25.98
C THR A 16 20.21 8.29 -26.18
N ASP A 17 21.18 7.58 -25.62
CA ASP A 17 21.28 6.13 -25.72
C ASP A 17 20.28 5.41 -24.79
N ARG A 18 19.29 4.79 -25.43
CA ARG A 18 18.24 4.00 -24.78
C ARG A 18 18.80 2.79 -24.03
N TYR A 19 19.80 2.10 -24.56
CA TYR A 19 20.37 0.92 -23.92
C TYR A 19 21.12 1.30 -22.64
N LEU A 20 21.98 2.33 -22.72
CA LEU A 20 22.70 2.86 -21.57
C LEU A 20 21.74 3.34 -20.46
N ASN A 21 20.67 4.04 -20.84
CA ASN A 21 19.64 4.47 -19.89
C ASN A 21 19.04 3.27 -19.14
N SER A 22 18.70 2.17 -19.84
CA SER A 22 18.19 0.96 -19.18
C SER A 22 19.12 0.44 -18.09
N ILE A 23 20.42 0.36 -18.40
CA ILE A 23 21.44 -0.10 -17.45
C ILE A 23 21.55 0.84 -16.24
N LEU A 24 21.58 2.15 -16.47
CA LEU A 24 21.68 3.15 -15.40
C LEU A 24 20.49 3.08 -14.44
N TYR A 25 19.27 2.97 -14.98
CA TYR A 25 18.07 2.80 -14.16
C TYR A 25 18.09 1.47 -13.40
N ALA A 26 18.52 0.37 -14.02
CA ALA A 26 18.63 -0.92 -13.34
C ALA A 26 19.66 -0.90 -12.20
N ASN A 27 20.78 -0.21 -12.38
CA ASN A 27 21.81 -0.04 -11.36
C ASN A 27 21.33 0.88 -10.23
N ARG A 28 20.63 1.98 -10.55
CA ARG A 28 20.00 2.82 -9.52
C ARG A 28 18.94 2.06 -8.73
N ALA A 29 18.14 1.24 -9.39
CA ALA A 29 17.16 0.36 -8.73
C ALA A 29 17.84 -0.58 -7.73
N ALA A 30 18.99 -1.14 -8.09
CA ALA A 30 19.78 -1.98 -7.18
C ALA A 30 20.19 -1.21 -5.92
N ALA A 31 20.77 -0.02 -6.08
CA ALA A 31 21.18 0.82 -4.98
C ALA A 31 19.99 1.22 -4.08
N GLN A 32 18.85 1.62 -4.68
CA GLN A 32 17.64 1.97 -3.93
C GLN A 32 17.10 0.78 -3.13
N LYS A 33 17.14 -0.43 -3.71
CA LYS A 33 16.72 -1.65 -3.02
C LYS A 33 17.61 -1.94 -1.81
N HIS A 34 18.94 -1.80 -1.95
CA HIS A 34 19.88 -1.99 -0.85
C HIS A 34 19.67 -0.99 0.31
N ILE A 35 19.22 0.23 0.00
CA ILE A 35 18.90 1.25 1.01
C ILE A 35 17.53 0.98 1.69
N GLY A 36 16.72 0.07 1.14
CA GLY A 36 15.36 -0.24 1.63
C GLY A 36 14.26 0.59 0.98
N ASN A 37 14.57 1.42 -0.01
CA ASN A 37 13.60 2.24 -0.74
C ASN A 37 12.91 1.44 -1.85
N ILE A 38 12.14 0.40 -1.49
CA ILE A 38 11.60 -0.59 -2.43
C ILE A 38 10.68 0.04 -3.48
N GLY A 39 9.84 1.00 -3.09
CA GLY A 39 8.95 1.70 -4.03
C GLY A 39 9.70 2.56 -5.07
N SER A 40 10.82 3.16 -4.69
CA SER A 40 11.69 3.88 -5.64
C SER A 40 12.47 2.93 -6.53
N ALA A 41 12.97 1.82 -5.97
CA ALA A 41 13.62 0.77 -6.73
C ALA A 41 12.71 0.19 -7.82
N PHE A 42 11.42 -0.07 -7.51
CA PHE A 42 10.46 -0.52 -8.50
C PHE A 42 10.24 0.49 -9.64
N ARG A 43 10.11 1.79 -9.30
CA ARG A 43 9.98 2.84 -10.33
C ARG A 43 11.18 2.87 -11.27
N ASP A 44 12.38 2.67 -10.74
CA ASP A 44 13.59 2.60 -11.55
C ASP A 44 13.61 1.35 -12.44
N CYS A 45 13.20 0.19 -11.93
CA CYS A 45 13.01 -1.02 -12.75
C CYS A 45 11.98 -0.80 -13.87
N PHE A 46 10.89 -0.07 -13.60
CA PHE A 46 9.88 0.28 -14.58
C PHE A 46 10.48 1.11 -15.73
N PHE A 47 11.27 2.14 -15.41
CA PHE A 47 11.96 2.94 -16.43
C PHE A 47 13.00 2.12 -17.19
N ALA A 48 13.79 1.30 -16.50
CA ALA A 48 14.76 0.42 -17.14
C ALA A 48 14.08 -0.48 -18.21
N ARG A 49 12.95 -1.11 -17.86
CA ARG A 49 12.17 -1.93 -18.79
C ARG A 49 11.55 -1.13 -19.94
N LYS A 50 11.15 0.13 -19.69
CA LYS A 50 10.65 1.02 -20.76
C LYS A 50 11.74 1.30 -21.80
N PHE A 51 12.99 1.45 -21.36
CA PHE A 51 14.12 1.65 -22.25
C PHE A 51 14.56 0.34 -22.93
N ASP A 52 14.70 -0.76 -22.19
CA ASP A 52 15.02 -2.07 -22.74
C ASP A 52 14.10 -3.14 -22.12
N PRO A 53 13.11 -3.64 -22.89
CA PRO A 53 12.16 -4.63 -22.39
C PRO A 53 12.80 -6.01 -22.17
N GLU A 54 13.98 -6.28 -22.71
CA GLU A 54 14.70 -7.55 -22.59
C GLU A 54 15.72 -7.55 -21.43
N ASN A 55 15.84 -6.43 -20.70
CA ASN A 55 16.72 -6.33 -19.54
C ASN A 55 16.21 -7.22 -18.38
N MET A 56 16.64 -8.48 -18.38
CA MET A 56 16.25 -9.49 -17.40
C MET A 56 16.60 -9.09 -15.96
N LYS A 57 17.70 -8.37 -15.74
CA LYS A 57 18.08 -7.90 -14.41
C LYS A 57 17.06 -6.91 -13.85
N ALA A 58 16.55 -6.01 -14.69
CA ALA A 58 15.51 -5.06 -14.30
C ALA A 58 14.16 -5.77 -14.08
N ILE A 59 13.83 -6.77 -14.90
CA ILE A 59 12.60 -7.56 -14.76
C ILE A 59 12.58 -8.33 -13.44
N ILE A 60 13.64 -9.08 -13.15
CA ILE A 60 13.77 -9.88 -11.93
C ILE A 60 13.70 -8.98 -10.70
N ARG A 61 14.51 -7.91 -10.66
CA ARG A 61 14.50 -6.96 -9.54
C ARG A 61 13.15 -6.27 -9.37
N GLY A 62 12.47 -5.93 -10.46
CA GLY A 62 11.13 -5.36 -10.43
C GLY A 62 10.11 -6.31 -9.79
N ALA A 63 10.18 -7.60 -10.12
CA ALA A 63 9.33 -8.62 -9.51
C ALA A 63 9.62 -8.80 -8.01
N GLU A 64 10.90 -8.88 -7.62
CA GLU A 64 11.30 -8.92 -6.21
C GLU A 64 10.73 -7.72 -5.43
N CYS A 65 10.84 -6.51 -5.98
CA CYS A 65 10.29 -5.31 -5.34
C CYS A 65 8.77 -5.38 -5.18
N LEU A 66 8.03 -5.92 -6.16
CA LEU A 66 6.57 -6.07 -6.05
C LEU A 66 6.17 -7.12 -5.02
N VAL A 67 6.92 -8.21 -4.91
CA VAL A 67 6.75 -9.23 -3.86
C VAL A 67 7.01 -8.62 -2.48
N GLU A 68 8.10 -7.88 -2.31
CA GLU A 68 8.45 -7.18 -1.05
C GLU A 68 7.40 -6.11 -0.67
N LEU A 69 6.77 -5.46 -1.65
CA LEU A 69 5.67 -4.52 -1.44
C LEU A 69 4.31 -5.19 -1.16
N GLY A 70 4.23 -6.53 -1.22
CA GLY A 70 2.99 -7.28 -1.04
C GLY A 70 1.99 -7.12 -2.19
N ARG A 71 2.43 -6.66 -3.37
CA ARG A 71 1.57 -6.38 -4.53
C ARG A 71 1.57 -7.57 -5.49
N GLY A 72 0.86 -8.64 -5.11
CA GLY A 72 0.84 -9.90 -5.84
C GLY A 72 0.30 -9.78 -7.26
N ARG A 73 -0.85 -9.08 -7.44
CA ARG A 73 -1.46 -8.91 -8.77
C ARG A 73 -0.54 -8.18 -9.75
N GLN A 74 0.05 -7.07 -9.31
CA GLN A 74 0.97 -6.28 -10.14
C GLN A 74 2.21 -7.10 -10.52
N CYS A 75 2.70 -7.95 -9.62
CA CYS A 75 3.85 -8.82 -9.91
C CYS A 75 3.54 -9.86 -10.99
N MET A 76 2.35 -10.48 -10.94
CA MET A 76 1.93 -11.41 -11.98
C MET A 76 1.84 -10.72 -13.35
N ASP A 77 1.22 -9.55 -13.43
CA ASP A 77 1.13 -8.78 -14.68
C ASP A 77 2.51 -8.35 -15.19
N TRP A 78 3.40 -7.95 -14.28
CA TRP A 78 4.79 -7.61 -14.59
C TRP A 78 5.54 -8.79 -15.21
N LEU A 79 5.39 -9.99 -14.65
CA LEU A 79 6.07 -11.19 -15.11
C LEU A 79 5.40 -11.87 -16.29
N LYS A 80 4.10 -11.66 -16.55
CA LYS A 80 3.31 -12.36 -17.59
C LYS A 80 3.95 -12.35 -18.98
N ILE A 81 4.63 -11.27 -19.35
CA ILE A 81 5.31 -11.14 -20.65
C ILE A 81 6.55 -12.04 -20.73
N ASN A 82 7.23 -12.27 -19.61
CA ASN A 82 8.48 -13.02 -19.50
C ASN A 82 8.33 -14.38 -18.81
N TYR A 83 7.10 -14.76 -18.44
CA TYR A 83 6.79 -15.96 -17.67
C TYR A 83 7.19 -17.27 -18.37
N LYS A 84 7.47 -17.22 -19.68
CA LYS A 84 7.89 -18.38 -20.48
C LYS A 84 9.41 -18.61 -20.53
N SER A 85 10.21 -17.91 -19.71
CA SER A 85 11.64 -18.22 -19.60
C SER A 85 11.88 -19.49 -18.79
N ASP A 86 12.84 -20.33 -19.17
CA ASP A 86 13.30 -21.53 -18.43
C ASP A 86 14.02 -21.21 -17.10
N SER A 87 13.71 -20.09 -16.47
CA SER A 87 14.31 -19.68 -15.21
C SER A 87 13.45 -20.15 -14.04
N ASP A 88 13.94 -21.17 -13.33
CA ASP A 88 13.34 -21.66 -12.08
C ASP A 88 13.08 -20.54 -11.06
N TYR A 89 13.97 -19.56 -11.01
CA TYR A 89 13.85 -18.41 -10.12
C TYR A 89 12.63 -17.53 -10.43
N LEU A 90 12.35 -17.28 -11.71
CA LEU A 90 11.18 -16.50 -12.12
C LEU A 90 9.87 -17.26 -11.85
N ASN A 91 9.89 -18.58 -12.00
CA ASN A 91 8.77 -19.44 -11.64
C ASN A 91 8.49 -19.38 -10.13
N GLU A 92 9.53 -19.40 -9.29
CA GLU A 92 9.38 -19.25 -7.84
C GLU A 92 8.80 -17.87 -7.45
N LEU A 93 9.30 -16.79 -8.07
CA LEU A 93 8.77 -15.44 -7.86
C LEU A 93 7.30 -15.33 -8.28
N TYR A 94 6.92 -15.95 -9.40
CA TYR A 94 5.54 -15.97 -9.86
C TYR A 94 4.63 -16.76 -8.92
N ALA A 95 5.08 -17.91 -8.41
CA ALA A 95 4.33 -18.67 -7.41
C ALA A 95 4.11 -17.86 -6.12
N LYS A 96 5.14 -17.14 -5.64
CA LYS A 96 5.00 -16.21 -4.50
C LYS A 96 3.98 -15.10 -4.79
N ALA A 97 4.01 -14.53 -6.00
CA ALA A 97 3.06 -13.49 -6.41
C ALA A 97 1.61 -14.00 -6.42
N GLN A 98 1.36 -15.24 -6.84
CA GLN A 98 0.04 -15.85 -6.79
C GLN A 98 -0.49 -15.96 -5.36
N GLN A 99 0.33 -16.45 -4.43
CA GLN A 99 -0.05 -16.55 -3.02
C GLN A 99 -0.36 -15.16 -2.43
N LEU A 100 0.47 -14.16 -2.74
CA LEU A 100 0.24 -12.78 -2.32
C LEU A 100 -1.04 -12.20 -2.89
N ALA A 101 -1.40 -12.49 -4.15
CA ALA A 101 -2.61 -11.98 -4.77
C ALA A 101 -3.90 -12.49 -4.08
N ILE A 102 -3.88 -13.74 -3.61
CA ILE A 102 -4.98 -14.33 -2.82
C ILE A 102 -5.11 -13.60 -1.47
N ILE A 103 -3.99 -13.33 -0.81
CA ILE A 103 -3.96 -12.60 0.46
C ILE A 103 -4.44 -11.16 0.26
N GLU A 104 -3.94 -10.47 -0.77
CA GLU A 104 -4.32 -9.11 -1.14
C GLU A 104 -5.83 -9.01 -1.36
N GLU A 105 -6.42 -9.95 -2.12
CA GLU A 105 -7.87 -9.99 -2.32
C GLU A 105 -8.66 -10.23 -1.03
N ARG A 106 -8.20 -11.16 -0.19
CA ARG A 106 -8.84 -11.44 1.10
C ARG A 106 -8.83 -10.20 1.99
N ASP A 107 -7.73 -9.48 2.05
CA ASP A 107 -7.56 -8.30 2.89
C ASP A 107 -8.38 -7.12 2.36
N GLU A 108 -8.42 -6.92 1.05
CA GLU A 108 -9.31 -5.94 0.40
C GLU A 108 -10.78 -6.21 0.75
N ARG A 109 -11.23 -7.47 0.64
CA ARG A 109 -12.60 -7.87 0.99
C ARG A 109 -12.91 -7.68 2.48
N LYS A 110 -11.93 -7.88 3.35
CA LYS A 110 -12.09 -7.65 4.80
C LYS A 110 -12.21 -6.15 5.09
N LYS A 111 -11.31 -5.33 4.54
CA LYS A 111 -11.34 -3.86 4.68
C LYS A 111 -12.65 -3.25 4.19
N ARG A 112 -13.17 -3.69 3.03
CA ARG A 112 -14.47 -3.21 2.51
C ARG A 112 -15.62 -3.50 3.47
N ARG A 113 -15.72 -4.73 3.98
CA ARG A 113 -16.75 -5.11 4.95
C ARG A 113 -16.64 -4.34 6.26
N GLU A 114 -15.42 -4.09 6.74
CA GLU A 114 -15.19 -3.28 7.94
C GLU A 114 -15.59 -1.82 7.71
N ALA A 115 -15.25 -1.22 6.56
CA ALA A 115 -15.65 0.13 6.20
C ALA A 115 -17.17 0.27 6.03
N GLU A 116 -17.85 -0.72 5.44
CA GLU A 116 -19.33 -0.74 5.33
C GLU A 116 -20.00 -0.79 6.71
N LYS A 117 -19.50 -1.64 7.61
CA LYS A 117 -19.99 -1.73 8.99
C LYS A 117 -19.76 -0.43 9.76
N ASP A 118 -18.58 0.17 9.59
CA ASP A 118 -18.22 1.46 10.18
C ASP A 118 -19.17 2.57 9.69
N LEU A 119 -19.38 2.67 8.37
CA LEU A 119 -20.27 3.65 7.77
C LEU A 119 -21.71 3.48 8.26
N PHE A 120 -22.20 2.25 8.33
CA PHE A 120 -23.54 1.95 8.87
C PHE A 120 -23.66 2.36 10.35
N ALA A 121 -22.64 2.09 11.17
CA ALA A 121 -22.62 2.48 12.57
C ALA A 121 -22.62 4.01 12.72
N LYS A 122 -21.82 4.73 11.93
CA LYS A 122 -21.78 6.19 11.87
C LYS A 122 -23.14 6.77 11.48
N GLN A 123 -23.74 6.26 10.41
CA GLN A 123 -25.06 6.72 9.94
C GLN A 123 -26.14 6.51 11.01
N ARG A 124 -26.15 5.34 11.66
CA ARG A 124 -27.07 5.05 12.76
C ARG A 124 -26.88 6.02 13.92
N LEU A 125 -25.64 6.34 14.29
CA LEU A 125 -25.34 7.27 15.37
C LEU A 125 -25.74 8.71 15.04
N LEU A 126 -25.35 9.22 13.87
CA LEU A 126 -25.67 10.58 13.44
C LEU A 126 -27.18 10.79 13.33
N SER A 127 -27.93 9.80 12.84
CA SER A 127 -29.40 9.87 12.84
C SER A 127 -29.99 9.94 14.25
N ALA A 128 -29.37 9.26 15.22
CA ALA A 128 -29.77 9.29 16.62
C ALA A 128 -29.44 10.62 17.31
N PHE A 129 -28.33 11.28 16.95
CA PHE A 129 -28.00 12.64 17.39
C PHE A 129 -28.95 13.68 16.80
N LYS A 130 -29.23 13.59 15.48
CA LYS A 130 -30.17 14.46 14.78
C LYS A 130 -31.57 14.40 15.41
N LYS A 131 -32.07 13.20 15.71
CA LYS A 131 -33.38 13.03 16.37
C LYS A 131 -33.46 13.62 17.79
N ARG A 132 -32.33 13.73 18.50
CA ARG A 132 -32.25 14.24 19.87
C ARG A 132 -31.87 15.72 19.95
N ASN A 133 -31.68 16.39 18.81
CA ASN A 133 -31.20 17.79 18.74
C ASN A 133 -29.95 18.04 19.60
N ILE A 134 -28.98 17.11 19.54
CA ILE A 134 -27.70 17.26 20.25
C ILE A 134 -26.80 18.21 19.47
N ASN A 135 -26.26 19.24 20.14
CA ASN A 135 -25.31 20.17 19.55
C ASN A 135 -23.89 19.86 20.03
N PHE A 136 -22.95 19.73 19.09
CA PHE A 136 -21.54 19.51 19.38
C PHE A 136 -20.74 20.80 19.18
N GLN A 137 -19.63 20.91 19.92
CA GLN A 137 -18.62 21.95 19.75
C GLN A 137 -17.24 21.27 19.70
N PRO A 138 -16.54 21.30 18.55
CA PRO A 138 -16.91 21.93 17.28
C PRO A 138 -18.13 21.27 16.61
N ALA A 139 -18.78 22.00 15.68
CA ALA A 139 -19.98 21.53 14.99
C ALA A 139 -19.69 20.29 14.13
N ILE A 140 -20.56 19.28 14.22
CA ILE A 140 -20.45 18.03 13.46
C ILE A 140 -21.59 18.00 12.43
N SER A 141 -21.26 17.66 11.18
CA SER A 141 -22.27 17.45 10.13
C SER A 141 -22.93 16.08 10.29
N PHE A 142 -24.26 16.07 10.44
CA PHE A 142 -25.02 14.82 10.61
C PHE A 142 -25.42 14.16 9.29
N ASP A 143 -25.43 14.91 8.19
CA ASP A 143 -25.91 14.42 6.89
C ASP A 143 -24.83 13.70 6.07
N ASN A 144 -23.56 13.83 6.46
CA ASN A 144 -22.42 13.23 5.76
C ASN A 144 -21.63 12.29 6.69
N PRO A 145 -22.05 11.01 6.84
CA PRO A 145 -21.37 10.04 7.71
C PRO A 145 -19.91 9.76 7.35
N GLU A 146 -19.51 9.97 6.09
CA GLU A 146 -18.13 9.76 5.64
C GLU A 146 -17.16 10.80 6.22
N LEU A 147 -17.62 12.03 6.47
CA LEU A 147 -16.81 13.10 7.05
C LEU A 147 -16.72 13.02 8.57
N PHE A 148 -17.49 12.12 9.18
CA PHE A 148 -17.50 11.92 10.62
C PHE A 148 -16.37 10.98 11.04
N GLU A 149 -15.59 11.42 12.03
CA GLU A 149 -14.55 10.63 12.67
C GLU A 149 -14.94 10.32 14.11
N TRP A 150 -14.72 9.08 14.56
CA TRP A 150 -15.06 8.66 15.92
C TRP A 150 -14.35 9.50 17.00
N SER A 151 -13.14 9.96 16.71
CA SER A 151 -12.35 10.87 17.55
C SER A 151 -13.11 12.15 17.95
N GLN A 152 -14.06 12.62 17.14
CA GLN A 152 -14.82 13.85 17.38
C GLN A 152 -15.79 13.73 18.57
N ILE A 153 -16.12 12.51 18.98
CA ILE A 153 -17.02 12.24 20.11
C ILE A 153 -16.34 11.43 21.23
N GLU A 154 -15.06 11.11 21.06
CA GLU A 154 -14.26 10.48 22.10
C GLU A 154 -14.00 11.49 23.21
N VAL A 155 -14.51 11.21 24.42
CA VAL A 155 -14.19 12.00 25.60
C VAL A 155 -12.96 11.39 26.27
N GLN A 156 -11.86 12.14 26.33
CA GLN A 156 -10.71 11.77 27.16
C GLN A 156 -11.05 12.01 28.64
N LEU A 157 -11.56 10.98 29.29
CA LEU A 157 -11.88 11.01 30.72
C LEU A 157 -10.62 10.73 31.54
N SER A 158 -9.69 11.68 31.58
CA SER A 158 -8.50 11.62 32.45
C SER A 158 -8.86 11.57 33.96
N SER A 159 -10.13 11.79 34.30
CA SER A 159 -10.62 11.95 35.68
C SER A 159 -11.54 10.82 36.19
N LEU A 160 -11.89 9.81 35.36
CA LEU A 160 -12.68 8.66 35.86
C LEU A 160 -11.75 7.64 36.53
N LYS A 161 -11.56 7.79 37.85
CA LYS A 161 -10.89 6.81 38.71
C LYS A 161 -11.69 5.54 38.97
N GLU A 162 -12.94 5.43 38.50
CA GLU A 162 -13.77 4.25 38.78
C GLU A 162 -14.42 3.68 37.52
N VAL A 163 -14.11 2.42 37.27
CA VAL A 163 -14.80 1.57 36.31
C VAL A 163 -16.18 1.25 36.90
N ILE A 164 -17.21 2.01 36.52
CA ILE A 164 -18.59 1.65 36.84
C ILE A 164 -18.96 0.45 35.96
N ARG A 165 -18.97 -0.73 36.56
CA ARG A 165 -19.52 -1.94 35.95
C ARG A 165 -21.04 -1.89 36.06
N PHE A 166 -21.73 -1.72 34.94
CA PHE A 166 -23.17 -1.91 34.88
C PHE A 166 -23.46 -3.41 34.98
N ASN A 167 -23.98 -3.85 36.14
CA ASN A 167 -24.45 -5.22 36.32
C ASN A 167 -25.67 -5.48 35.42
N HIS A 168 -25.60 -6.52 34.60
CA HIS A 168 -26.64 -6.92 33.63
C HIS A 168 -27.95 -7.46 34.26
N ASN A 169 -28.22 -7.21 35.54
CA ASN A 169 -29.38 -7.79 36.24
C ASN A 169 -30.33 -6.72 36.84
N LEU A 170 -30.75 -5.76 36.03
CA LEU A 170 -31.99 -5.03 36.32
C LEU A 170 -33.14 -5.77 35.61
N LYS A 171 -33.75 -6.72 36.34
CA LYS A 171 -35.13 -7.14 36.05
C LYS A 171 -36.05 -6.00 36.51
N LEU A 172 -36.97 -5.61 35.63
CA LEU A 172 -38.10 -4.72 35.91
C LEU A 172 -38.92 -5.22 37.09
#